data_AF-A0A0D2M6Y9-F1
#
_entry.id   AF-A0A0D2M6Y9-F1
#
_cell.length_a   1.000
_cell.length_b   1.000
_cell.length_c   1.000
_cell.angle_alpha   90.00
_cell.angle_beta   90.00
_cell.angle_gamma   90.00
#
_symmetry.space_group_name_H-M   'P 1'
#
loop_
_entity.id
_entity.type
_entity.pdbx_description
1 polymer ?
#
loop_
_entity_poly.entity_id
_entity_poly.type
_entity_poly.pdbx_seq_one_letter_code
_entity_poly.pdbx_strand_id
1 'polypeptide(L)'
;MGAVFKGADLDAQLSVLARQVATTLPGATFAAAKDAVMSRSIATLAAYRKFCATSSSAVQLILPEALKLLPLYSLALLKSAALRPDVRADDRSLWVGAAISLGASRVMGLLHGRLFPLHRLVEGGGLAPDGGLPDPLALSSEGLEAGGVYVLENGVDLLLYVDRDAAPGLVQVGCPGSCGEEAL
;
A
#
# COMPACT_ATOMS: atom_id res chain seq x y z
N MET A 1 17.48 8.96 23.92
CA MET A 1 17.06 8.87 22.51
C MET A 1 16.56 7.48 22.11
N GLY A 2 17.21 6.37 22.49
CA GLY A 2 16.76 5.01 22.09
C GLY A 2 15.30 4.68 22.41
N ALA A 3 14.79 5.09 23.58
CA ALA A 3 13.38 4.89 23.95
C ALA A 3 12.39 5.60 23.01
N VAL A 4 12.78 6.77 22.45
CA VAL A 4 11.94 7.54 21.51
C VAL A 4 11.75 6.77 20.19
N PHE A 5 12.83 6.20 19.66
CA PHE A 5 12.77 5.41 18.42
C PHE A 5 12.07 4.06 18.64
N LYS A 6 12.22 3.45 19.81
CA LYS A 6 11.54 2.20 20.15
C LYS A 6 10.02 2.37 20.31
N GLY A 7 9.58 3.51 20.87
CA GLY A 7 8.17 3.85 21.03
C GLY A 7 7.59 4.67 19.88
N ALA A 8 8.30 4.79 18.76
CA ALA A 8 7.83 5.55 17.62
C ALA A 8 6.65 4.84 16.93
N ASP A 9 5.57 5.57 16.67
CA ASP A 9 4.43 5.07 15.92
C ASP A 9 4.60 5.40 14.44
N LEU A 10 4.72 4.36 13.61
CA LEU A 10 4.91 4.48 12.17
C LEU A 10 3.67 5.08 11.48
N ASP A 11 2.50 4.53 11.78
CA ASP A 11 1.24 4.89 11.14
C ASP A 11 0.89 6.35 11.44
N ALA A 12 1.11 6.79 12.68
CA ALA A 12 0.94 8.19 13.07
C ALA A 12 1.89 9.12 12.29
N GLN A 13 3.17 8.77 12.18
CA GLN A 13 4.14 9.59 11.44
C GLN A 13 3.79 9.71 9.96
N LEU A 14 3.43 8.60 9.32
CA LEU A 14 3.05 8.59 7.90
C LEU A 14 1.72 9.30 7.66
N SER A 15 0.77 9.17 8.58
CA SER A 15 -0.49 9.90 8.52
C SER A 15 -0.29 11.41 8.60
N VAL A 16 0.57 11.87 9.51
CA VAL A 16 0.95 13.28 9.60
C VAL A 16 1.65 13.73 8.31
N LEU A 17 2.57 12.93 7.78
CA LEU A 17 3.29 13.27 6.56
C LEU A 17 2.37 13.36 5.34
N ALA A 18 1.44 12.41 5.18
CA ALA A 18 0.44 12.42 4.11
C ALA A 18 -0.48 13.65 4.22
N ARG A 19 -0.90 14.02 5.43
CA ARG A 19 -1.71 15.23 5.67
C ARG A 19 -0.93 16.51 5.43
N GLN A 20 0.34 16.55 5.78
CA GLN A 20 1.22 17.68 5.47
C GLN A 20 1.34 17.87 3.96
N VAL A 21 1.56 16.79 3.21
CA VAL A 21 1.53 16.84 1.73
C VAL A 21 0.18 17.36 1.25
N ALA A 22 -0.93 16.75 1.69
CA ALA A 22 -2.28 17.11 1.26
C ALA A 22 -2.64 18.60 1.51
N THR A 23 -2.19 19.16 2.64
CA THR A 23 -2.51 20.55 3.03
C THR A 23 -1.57 21.60 2.44
N THR A 24 -0.31 21.24 2.14
CA THR A 24 0.68 22.19 1.60
C THR A 24 0.74 22.19 0.08
N LEU A 25 0.28 21.12 -0.57
CA LEU A 25 0.34 20.95 -2.02
C LEU A 25 -0.28 22.11 -2.83
N PRO A 26 -1.43 22.72 -2.45
CA PRO A 26 -2.00 23.83 -3.21
C PRO A 26 -1.08 25.05 -3.34
N GLY A 27 -0.14 25.23 -2.41
CA GLY A 27 0.82 26.35 -2.40
C GLY A 27 2.27 25.96 -2.74
N ALA A 28 2.53 24.68 -3.06
CA ALA A 28 3.88 24.15 -3.27
C ALA A 28 4.03 23.51 -4.65
N THR A 29 5.27 23.42 -5.13
CA THR A 29 5.56 22.62 -6.32
C THR A 29 5.64 21.13 -5.95
N PHE A 30 5.37 20.24 -6.91
CA PHE A 30 5.55 18.79 -6.70
C PHE A 30 6.98 18.44 -6.29
N ALA A 31 7.98 19.13 -6.85
CA ALA A 31 9.38 18.93 -6.49
C ALA A 31 9.63 19.24 -5.01
N ALA A 32 9.18 20.42 -4.54
CA ALA A 32 9.31 20.81 -3.13
C ALA A 32 8.59 19.84 -2.19
N ALA A 33 7.38 19.38 -2.56
CA ALA A 33 6.64 18.41 -1.76
C ALA A 33 7.33 17.03 -1.70
N LYS A 34 7.89 16.56 -2.83
CA LYS A 34 8.68 15.32 -2.87
C LYS A 34 9.94 15.43 -2.02
N ASP A 35 10.65 16.56 -2.12
CA ASP A 35 11.86 16.84 -1.33
C ASP A 35 11.54 16.89 0.16
N ALA A 36 10.40 17.46 0.56
CA ALA A 36 9.98 17.49 1.96
C ALA A 36 9.75 16.07 2.53
N VAL A 37 9.08 15.19 1.78
CA VAL A 37 8.86 13.78 2.16
C VAL A 37 10.18 13.01 2.27
N MET A 38 11.07 13.17 1.29
CA MET A 38 12.38 12.54 1.28
C MET A 38 13.27 13.04 2.42
N SER A 39 13.35 14.36 2.59
CA SER A 39 14.13 15.01 3.64
C SER A 39 13.69 14.58 5.04
N ARG A 40 12.37 14.46 5.28
CA ARG A 40 11.84 13.96 6.55
C ARG A 40 12.30 12.53 6.84
N SER A 41 12.23 11.66 5.83
CA SER A 41 12.64 10.26 5.96
C SER A 41 14.14 10.14 6.22
N ILE A 42 14.96 10.88 5.46
CA ILE A 42 16.42 10.93 5.62
C ILE A 42 16.78 11.46 7.01
N ALA A 43 16.17 12.55 7.46
CA ALA A 43 16.44 13.15 8.77
C ALA A 43 16.13 12.18 9.91
N THR A 44 15.00 11.47 9.85
CA THR A 44 14.63 10.47 10.87
C THR A 44 15.66 9.33 10.94
N LEU A 45 16.08 8.78 9.80
CA LEU A 45 17.05 7.67 9.77
C LEU A 45 18.47 8.11 10.13
N ALA A 46 18.89 9.29 9.68
CA ALA A 46 20.17 9.88 10.04
C ALA A 46 20.24 10.16 11.56
N ALA A 47 19.15 10.64 12.16
CA ALA A 47 19.05 10.82 13.60
C ALA A 47 19.16 9.50 14.35
N TYR A 48 18.47 8.44 13.89
CA TYR A 48 18.59 7.11 14.50
C TYR A 48 20.04 6.61 14.49
N ARG A 49 20.71 6.71 13.34
CA ARG A 49 22.11 6.32 13.22
C ARG A 49 23.01 7.09 14.18
N LYS A 50 22.86 8.42 14.20
CA LYS A 50 23.68 9.32 15.04
C LYS A 50 23.52 9.08 16.53
N PHE A 51 22.31 8.75 17.00
CA PHE A 51 22.00 8.72 18.42
C PHE A 51 21.76 7.32 19.00
N CYS A 52 21.62 6.28 18.16
CA CYS A 52 21.23 4.94 18.61
C CYS A 52 22.02 3.79 17.96
N ALA A 53 22.70 4.01 16.82
CA ALA A 53 23.45 2.97 16.11
C ALA A 53 24.89 3.41 15.75
N THR A 54 25.56 4.06 16.69
CA THR A 54 26.90 4.65 16.48
C THR A 54 28.01 3.61 16.27
N SER A 55 27.82 2.38 16.76
CA SER A 55 28.77 1.27 16.61
C SER A 55 28.63 0.51 15.29
N SER A 56 27.63 0.81 14.46
CA SER A 56 27.38 0.10 13.20
C SER A 56 28.23 0.62 12.05
N SER A 57 28.60 -0.26 11.12
CA SER A 57 29.37 0.09 9.91
C SER A 57 28.66 1.15 9.05
N ALA A 58 29.41 2.10 8.50
CA ALA A 58 28.91 3.19 7.64
C ALA A 58 28.23 2.68 6.35
N VAL A 59 28.62 1.50 5.87
CA VAL A 59 28.13 0.91 4.62
C VAL A 59 26.72 0.32 4.78
N GLN A 60 26.30 0.02 5.99
CA GLN A 60 25.01 -0.61 6.24
C GLN A 60 23.93 0.44 6.52
N LEU A 61 22.79 0.33 5.84
CA LEU A 61 21.57 1.05 6.21
C LEU A 61 20.99 0.43 7.48
N ILE A 62 21.03 1.16 8.60
CA ILE A 62 20.46 0.72 9.88
C ILE A 62 19.14 1.46 10.10
N LEU A 63 18.08 0.70 10.38
CA LEU A 63 16.74 1.21 10.65
C LEU A 63 16.34 0.91 12.10
N PRO A 64 15.57 1.79 12.76
CA PRO A 64 14.90 1.41 13.99
C PRO A 64 13.76 0.44 13.67
N GLU A 65 13.59 -0.60 14.48
CA GLU A 65 12.58 -1.65 14.27
C GLU A 65 11.18 -1.08 14.04
N ALA A 66 10.77 -0.09 14.86
CA ALA A 66 9.46 0.55 14.77
C ALA A 66 9.23 1.33 13.46
N LEU A 67 10.28 1.74 12.75
CA LEU A 67 10.19 2.53 11.51
C LEU A 67 10.84 1.82 10.32
N LYS A 68 11.02 0.50 10.36
CA LYS A 68 11.64 -0.27 9.27
C LYS A 68 10.90 -0.14 7.93
N LEU A 69 9.60 0.15 7.96
CA LEU A 69 8.77 0.38 6.77
C LEU A 69 8.63 1.85 6.37
N LEU A 70 9.21 2.80 7.13
CA LEU A 70 9.14 4.22 6.81
C LEU A 70 9.63 4.52 5.38
N PRO A 71 10.78 3.99 4.90
CA PRO A 71 11.22 4.25 3.53
C PRO A 71 10.25 3.73 2.46
N LEU A 72 9.65 2.55 2.69
CA LEU A 72 8.68 1.94 1.77
C LEU A 72 7.45 2.82 1.62
N TYR A 73 6.85 3.24 2.73
CA TYR A 73 5.66 4.08 2.70
C TYR A 73 5.93 5.51 2.24
N SER A 74 7.10 6.07 2.56
CA SER A 74 7.52 7.35 1.98
C SER A 74 7.65 7.27 0.47
N LEU A 75 8.22 6.18 -0.07
CA LEU A 75 8.25 5.96 -1.52
C LEU A 75 6.84 5.80 -2.10
N ALA A 76 5.96 5.10 -1.41
CA ALA A 76 4.57 4.93 -1.83
C ALA A 76 3.82 6.28 -1.87
N LEU A 77 4.03 7.16 -0.88
CA LEU A 77 3.54 8.53 -0.89
C LEU A 77 4.06 9.34 -2.09
N LEU A 78 5.35 9.22 -2.42
CA LEU A 78 5.93 9.89 -3.60
C LEU A 78 5.33 9.41 -4.93
N LYS A 79 4.90 8.14 -4.99
CA LYS A 79 4.24 7.51 -6.13
C LYS A 79 2.70 7.68 -6.11
N SER A 80 2.14 8.30 -5.08
CA SER A 80 0.71 8.48 -4.94
C SER A 80 0.13 9.47 -5.95
N ALA A 81 -1.20 9.48 -6.08
CA ALA A 81 -1.93 10.43 -6.92
C ALA A 81 -1.68 11.90 -6.52
N ALA A 82 -1.30 12.18 -5.27
CA ALA A 82 -0.94 13.52 -4.81
C ALA A 82 0.27 14.09 -5.53
N LEU A 83 1.33 13.30 -5.68
CA LEU A 83 2.65 13.79 -6.09
C LEU A 83 3.08 13.36 -7.50
N ARG A 84 2.31 12.49 -8.14
CA ARG A 84 2.51 12.15 -9.55
C ARG A 84 2.05 13.28 -10.48
N PRO A 85 2.86 13.69 -11.48
CA PRO A 85 2.51 14.76 -12.40
C PRO A 85 1.41 14.36 -13.39
N ASP A 86 1.37 13.08 -13.77
CA ASP A 86 0.52 12.43 -14.77
C ASP A 86 -0.84 11.97 -14.21
N VAL A 87 -1.49 12.82 -13.40
CA VAL A 87 -2.75 12.49 -12.71
C VAL A 87 -3.78 13.58 -12.98
N ARG A 88 -5.03 13.18 -13.23
CA ARG A 88 -6.13 14.12 -13.41
C ARG A 88 -6.34 14.94 -12.14
N ALA A 89 -6.78 16.18 -12.30
CA ALA A 89 -7.02 17.07 -11.16
C ALA A 89 -8.04 16.48 -10.17
N ASP A 90 -9.10 15.83 -10.67
CA ASP A 90 -10.13 15.19 -9.86
C ASP A 90 -9.57 14.04 -9.02
N ASP A 91 -8.80 13.12 -9.63
CA ASP A 91 -8.19 11.98 -8.93
C ASP A 91 -7.22 12.45 -7.84
N ARG A 92 -6.47 13.52 -8.12
CA ARG A 92 -5.58 14.16 -7.14
C ARG A 92 -6.38 14.77 -5.99
N SER A 93 -7.46 15.48 -6.29
CA SER A 93 -8.35 16.08 -5.29
C SER A 93 -8.99 15.01 -4.40
N LEU A 94 -9.44 13.90 -4.99
CA LEU A 94 -9.97 12.74 -4.27
C LEU A 94 -8.95 12.17 -3.29
N TRP A 95 -7.71 11.95 -3.75
CA TRP A 95 -6.63 11.45 -2.89
C TRP A 95 -6.32 12.41 -1.74
N VAL A 96 -6.23 13.72 -2.02
CA VAL A 96 -6.00 14.77 -1.01
C VAL A 96 -7.13 14.77 0.03
N GLY A 97 -8.38 14.68 -0.41
CA GLY A 97 -9.55 14.56 0.47
C GLY A 97 -9.53 13.29 1.34
N ALA A 98 -9.14 12.16 0.76
CA ALA A 98 -8.98 10.90 1.50
C ALA A 98 -7.87 11.00 2.55
N ALA A 99 -6.70 11.54 2.21
CA ALA A 99 -5.59 11.70 3.15
C ALA A 99 -5.93 12.61 4.35
N ILE A 100 -6.80 13.61 4.14
CA ILE A 100 -7.28 14.51 5.20
C ILE A 100 -8.41 13.88 6.03
N SER A 101 -9.22 12.99 5.47
CA SER A 101 -10.39 12.43 6.17
C SER A 101 -10.11 11.11 6.89
N LEU A 102 -9.21 10.26 6.37
CA LEU A 102 -8.97 8.92 6.91
C LEU A 102 -8.20 8.94 8.24
N GLY A 103 -8.60 8.05 9.17
CA GLY A 103 -7.84 7.78 10.40
C GLY A 103 -6.51 7.09 10.12
N ALA A 104 -5.58 7.09 11.09
CA ALA A 104 -4.20 6.66 10.86
C ALA A 104 -4.06 5.25 10.28
N SER A 105 -4.82 4.29 10.83
CA SER A 105 -4.83 2.90 10.34
C SER A 105 -5.33 2.77 8.89
N ARG A 106 -6.27 3.63 8.45
CA ARG A 106 -6.82 3.57 7.09
C ARG A 106 -5.93 4.30 6.07
N VAL A 107 -5.22 5.34 6.49
CA VAL A 107 -4.25 6.03 5.62
C VAL A 107 -3.18 5.07 5.11
N MET A 108 -2.83 4.05 5.88
CA MET A 108 -1.86 3.04 5.46
C MET A 108 -2.26 2.32 4.18
N GLY A 109 -3.53 1.94 4.03
CA GLY A 109 -4.05 1.33 2.79
C GLY A 109 -4.04 2.30 1.60
N LEU A 110 -4.30 3.59 1.84
CA LEU A 110 -4.21 4.67 0.83
C LEU A 110 -2.77 4.89 0.34
N LEU A 111 -1.79 4.74 1.25
CA LEU A 111 -0.37 4.88 0.92
C LEU A 111 0.16 3.64 0.21
N HIS A 112 -0.13 2.46 0.75
CA HIS A 112 0.32 1.17 0.21
C HIS A 112 -0.82 0.16 0.32
N GLY A 113 -1.41 -0.19 -0.82
CA GLY A 113 -2.48 -1.17 -0.87
C GLY A 113 -2.02 -2.58 -0.53
N ARG A 114 -2.98 -3.51 -0.48
CA ARG A 114 -2.77 -4.93 -0.21
C ARG A 114 -3.25 -5.76 -1.40
N LEU A 115 -2.41 -6.66 -1.89
CA LEU A 115 -2.74 -7.55 -3.00
C LEU A 115 -3.01 -8.96 -2.47
N PHE A 116 -4.23 -9.44 -2.61
CA PHE A 116 -4.66 -10.74 -2.12
C PHE A 116 -4.77 -11.75 -3.27
N PRO A 117 -4.11 -12.92 -3.19
CA PRO A 117 -4.19 -13.95 -4.22
C PRO A 117 -5.46 -14.79 -4.03
N LEU A 118 -6.55 -14.41 -4.70
CA LEU A 118 -7.85 -15.08 -4.57
C LEU A 118 -7.85 -16.51 -5.12
N HIS A 119 -7.10 -16.77 -6.19
CA HIS A 119 -7.01 -18.12 -6.78
C HIS A 119 -6.56 -19.16 -5.74
N ARG A 120 -5.56 -18.84 -4.91
CA ARG A 120 -5.09 -19.72 -3.82
C ARG A 120 -6.16 -19.98 -2.77
N LEU A 121 -7.05 -19.02 -2.53
CA LEU A 121 -8.16 -19.18 -1.60
C LEU A 121 -9.17 -20.22 -2.14
N VAL A 122 -9.51 -20.12 -3.42
CA VAL A 122 -10.46 -21.04 -4.06
C VAL A 122 -9.90 -22.46 -4.11
N GLU A 123 -8.62 -22.60 -4.49
CA GLU A 123 -7.92 -23.88 -4.52
C GLU A 123 -7.76 -24.51 -3.12
N GLY A 124 -7.60 -23.67 -2.10
CA GLY A 124 -7.50 -24.07 -0.69
C GLY A 124 -8.82 -24.48 -0.04
N GLY A 125 -9.94 -24.50 -0.77
CA GLY A 125 -11.25 -24.88 -0.25
C GLY A 125 -12.07 -23.71 0.32
N GLY A 126 -11.71 -22.47 0.00
CA GLY A 126 -12.41 -21.26 0.43
C GLY A 126 -11.73 -20.54 1.59
N LEU A 127 -12.48 -19.67 2.27
CA LEU A 127 -11.98 -18.93 3.43
C LEU A 127 -11.57 -19.89 4.54
N ALA A 128 -10.54 -19.48 5.31
CA ALA A 128 -10.19 -20.16 6.53
C ALA A 128 -11.41 -20.25 7.49
N PRO A 129 -11.45 -21.21 8.43
CA PRO A 129 -12.61 -21.42 9.31
C PRO A 129 -13.02 -20.18 10.12
N ASP A 130 -12.10 -19.25 10.33
CA ASP A 130 -12.27 -17.96 10.99
C ASP A 130 -12.71 -16.82 10.04
N GLY A 131 -12.89 -17.11 8.75
CA GLY A 131 -13.20 -16.13 7.71
C GLY A 131 -11.98 -15.30 7.28
N GLY A 132 -10.76 -15.72 7.62
CA GLY A 132 -9.53 -15.01 7.30
C GLY A 132 -9.26 -14.92 5.79
N LEU A 133 -8.79 -13.74 5.35
CA LEU A 133 -8.22 -13.54 4.01
C LEU A 133 -6.82 -14.16 3.94
N PRO A 134 -6.34 -14.56 2.74
CA PRO A 134 -4.97 -15.01 2.58
C PRO A 134 -3.99 -13.89 2.89
N ASP A 135 -2.74 -14.25 3.22
CA ASP A 135 -1.70 -13.25 3.43
C ASP A 135 -1.49 -12.42 2.15
N PRO A 136 -1.41 -11.08 2.26
CA PRO A 136 -1.22 -10.23 1.11
C PRO A 136 0.20 -10.41 0.54
N LEU A 137 0.29 -10.37 -0.79
CA LEU A 137 1.55 -10.37 -1.51
C LEU A 137 2.18 -8.98 -1.50
N ALA A 138 3.51 -8.97 -1.60
CA ALA A 138 4.24 -7.75 -1.88
C ALA A 138 3.77 -7.14 -3.20
N LEU A 139 3.62 -5.81 -3.26
CA LEU A 139 3.25 -5.09 -4.48
C LEU A 139 4.41 -5.03 -5.48
N SER A 140 4.75 -6.18 -6.05
CA SER A 140 5.72 -6.37 -7.13
C SER A 140 5.11 -7.26 -8.20
N SER A 141 5.40 -6.96 -9.47
CA SER A 141 4.99 -7.81 -10.59
C SER A 141 5.62 -9.21 -10.52
N GLU A 142 6.75 -9.36 -9.83
CA GLU A 142 7.43 -10.64 -9.63
C GLU A 142 6.60 -11.62 -8.77
N GLY A 143 5.67 -11.11 -7.96
CA GLY A 143 4.77 -11.93 -7.17
C GLY A 143 3.55 -12.45 -7.93
N LEU A 144 3.38 -12.06 -9.19
CA LEU A 144 2.25 -12.49 -10.02
C LEU A 144 2.55 -13.80 -10.74
N GLU A 145 1.74 -14.80 -10.47
CA GLU A 145 1.70 -16.11 -11.13
C GLU A 145 0.85 -16.08 -12.40
N ALA A 146 1.29 -16.82 -13.42
CA ALA A 146 0.51 -17.06 -14.63
C ALA A 146 -0.81 -17.76 -14.29
N GLY A 147 -1.91 -17.29 -14.85
CA GLY A 147 -3.26 -17.77 -14.54
C GLY A 147 -3.80 -17.38 -13.16
N GLY A 148 -3.08 -16.55 -12.40
CA GLY A 148 -3.53 -16.11 -11.08
C GLY A 148 -4.67 -15.07 -11.13
N VAL A 149 -5.52 -15.10 -10.10
CA VAL A 149 -6.57 -14.11 -9.85
C VAL A 149 -6.29 -13.38 -8.53
N TYR A 150 -6.35 -12.06 -8.53
CA TYR A 150 -5.93 -11.22 -7.41
C TYR A 150 -6.89 -10.07 -7.16
N VAL A 151 -7.02 -9.66 -5.90
CA VAL A 151 -7.70 -8.41 -5.52
C VAL A 151 -6.70 -7.46 -4.90
N LEU A 152 -6.58 -6.27 -5.48
CA LEU A 152 -5.84 -5.16 -4.92
C LEU A 152 -6.79 -4.23 -4.18
N GLU A 153 -6.59 -4.09 -2.88
CA GLU A 153 -7.30 -3.13 -2.02
C GLU A 153 -6.38 -1.95 -1.71
N ASN A 154 -6.74 -0.75 -2.17
CA ASN A 154 -5.89 0.46 -2.04
C ASN A 154 -6.46 1.50 -1.06
N GLY A 155 -7.38 1.11 -0.18
CA GLY A 155 -8.06 2.00 0.76
C GLY A 155 -9.18 2.88 0.17
N VAL A 156 -9.34 2.90 -1.16
CA VAL A 156 -10.43 3.63 -1.84
C VAL A 156 -11.23 2.67 -2.71
N ASP A 157 -10.55 1.89 -3.53
CA ASP A 157 -11.09 0.95 -4.51
C ASP A 157 -10.62 -0.48 -4.23
N LEU A 158 -11.38 -1.42 -4.76
CA LEU A 158 -10.99 -2.82 -4.91
C LEU A 158 -10.83 -3.11 -6.41
N LEU A 159 -9.63 -3.47 -6.82
CA LEU A 159 -9.33 -3.82 -8.21
C LEU A 159 -9.15 -5.32 -8.32
N LEU A 160 -9.98 -5.96 -9.14
CA LEU A 160 -9.84 -7.37 -9.48
C LEU A 160 -8.92 -7.50 -10.70
N TYR A 161 -7.78 -8.14 -10.52
CA TYR A 161 -6.89 -8.55 -11.62
C TYR A 161 -7.11 -10.03 -11.91
N VAL A 162 -7.43 -10.33 -13.17
CA VAL A 162 -7.58 -11.69 -13.69
C VAL A 162 -6.52 -11.86 -14.76
N ASP A 163 -5.59 -12.78 -14.54
CA ASP A 163 -4.58 -13.10 -15.54
C ASP A 163 -5.24 -13.76 -16.77
N ARG A 164 -4.63 -13.57 -17.94
CA ARG A 164 -5.16 -14.09 -19.21
C ARG A 164 -5.26 -15.61 -19.25
N ASP A 165 -4.39 -16.30 -18.52
CA ASP A 165 -4.31 -17.76 -18.51
C ASP A 165 -5.11 -18.35 -17.33
N ALA A 166 -5.99 -17.56 -16.71
CA ALA A 166 -6.76 -17.99 -15.56
C ALA A 166 -7.71 -19.14 -15.92
N ALA A 167 -7.74 -20.16 -15.06
CA ALA A 167 -8.59 -21.33 -15.28
C ALA A 167 -10.08 -20.92 -15.38
N PRO A 168 -10.85 -21.46 -16.35
CA PRO A 168 -12.25 -21.09 -16.54
C PRO A 168 -13.11 -21.23 -15.28
N GLY A 169 -12.82 -22.24 -14.44
CA GLY A 169 -13.52 -22.47 -13.18
C GLY A 169 -13.33 -21.36 -12.13
N LEU A 170 -12.25 -20.57 -12.22
CA LEU A 170 -12.04 -19.39 -11.36
C LEU A 170 -12.79 -18.15 -11.87
N VAL A 171 -13.11 -18.11 -13.17
CA VAL A 171 -13.70 -16.95 -13.86
C VAL A 171 -15.21 -17.12 -14.04
N GLN A 172 -15.71 -18.35 -14.09
CA GLN A 172 -17.14 -18.64 -14.17
C GLN A 172 -17.82 -18.37 -12.82
N VAL A 173 -18.31 -17.14 -12.66
CA VAL A 173 -19.36 -16.84 -11.68
C VAL A 173 -20.60 -17.57 -12.15
N GLY A 174 -20.94 -18.68 -11.52
CA GLY A 174 -22.14 -19.45 -11.82
C GLY A 174 -23.35 -18.54 -11.82
N CYS A 175 -23.89 -18.23 -13.00
CA CYS A 175 -25.28 -17.81 -13.11
C CYS A 175 -26.08 -19.06 -12.74
N PRO A 176 -26.89 -19.06 -11.66
CA PRO A 176 -27.79 -20.17 -11.38
C PRO A 176 -28.89 -20.12 -12.43
N GLY A 177 -28.63 -20.75 -13.57
CA GLY A 177 -29.40 -20.54 -14.80
C GLY A 177 -29.03 -21.54 -15.87
N SER A 178 -28.90 -22.82 -15.52
CA SER A 178 -29.30 -23.85 -16.48
C SER A 178 -30.82 -23.78 -16.62
N CYS A 179 -31.30 -22.86 -17.47
CA CYS A 179 -32.59 -23.08 -18.13
C CYS A 179 -32.40 -24.36 -18.94
N GLY A 180 -33.23 -25.38 -18.64
CA GLY A 180 -33.11 -26.68 -19.26
C GLY A 180 -33.24 -26.58 -20.77
N GLU A 181 -32.28 -27.16 -21.49
CA GLU A 181 -32.54 -27.71 -22.82
C GLU A 181 -32.99 -29.16 -22.61
N GLU A 182 -34.28 -29.32 -22.29
CA GLU A 182 -34.98 -30.57 -22.63
C GLU A 182 -35.50 -30.46 -24.08
N ALA A 183 -35.31 -31.54 -24.82
CA ALA A 183 -36.00 -31.93 -26.05
C ALA A 183 -35.70 -31.13 -27.34
N LEU A 184 -34.79 -31.68 -28.17
CA LEU A 184 -35.19 -32.39 -29.40
C LEU A 184 -34.11 -33.39 -29.85
#